data_AF-A0A0G3UYA3-F1
#
_entry.id   AF-A0A0G3UYA3-F1
#
_cell.length_a   1.000
_cell.length_b   1.000
_cell.length_c   1.000
_cell.angle_alpha   90.00
_cell.angle_beta   90.00
_cell.angle_gamma   90.00
#
_symmetry.space_group_name_H-M   'P 1'
#
loop_
_entity.id
_entity.type
_entity.pdbx_description
1 polymer ?
#
loop_
_entity_poly.entity_id
_entity_poly.type
_entity_poly.pdbx_seq_one_letter_code
_entity_poly.pdbx_strand_id
1 'polypeptide(L)' 'MKMWEHAVVNVGAFKKVQEKTLDQYSRDGWELVAVSTGSGMGATNLWFKREKSD' A
#
# COMPACT_ATOMS: atom_id res chain seq x y z
N MET A 1 -24.51 3.61 0.06
CA MET A 1 -23.51 4.39 -0.69
C MET A 1 -22.15 3.80 -0.32
N LYS A 2 -21.30 3.39 -1.26
CA LYS A 2 -20.02 2.76 -0.91
C LYS A 2 -19.05 3.82 -0.38
N MET A 3 -18.53 3.63 0.83
CA MET A 3 -17.48 4.48 1.40
C MET A 3 -16.13 3.76 1.23
N TRP A 4 -15.08 4.52 0.89
CA TRP A 4 -13.74 3.98 0.67
C TRP A 4 -12.75 4.58 1.66
N GLU A 5 -11.91 3.74 2.25
CA GLU A 5 -10.73 4.16 3.02
C GLU A 5 -9.48 4.08 2.13
N HIS A 6 -8.54 5.00 2.35
CA HIS A 6 -7.29 5.09 1.59
C HIS A 6 -6.09 5.07 2.55
N ALA A 7 -5.03 4.38 2.17
CA ALA A 7 -3.79 4.31 2.93
C ALA A 7 -2.57 4.45 2.02
N VAL A 8 -1.49 5.04 2.54
CA VAL A 8 -0.21 5.18 1.84
C VAL A 8 0.89 4.70 2.75
N VAL A 9 1.71 3.77 2.25
CA VAL A 9 2.85 3.24 2.99
C VAL A 9 4.12 3.51 2.21
N ASN A 10 5.05 4.24 2.82
CA ASN A 10 6.41 4.35 2.32
C ASN A 10 7.21 3.15 2.82
N VAL A 11 7.52 2.24 1.92
CA VAL A 11 8.43 1.11 2.14
C VAL A 11 9.73 1.45 1.42
N GLY A 12 10.85 1.45 2.13
CA GLY A 12 12.16 1.75 1.52
C GLY A 12 12.54 0.77 0.38
N ALA A 13 13.80 0.83 -0.05
CA ALA A 13 14.30 0.05 -1.20
C ALA A 13 14.31 -1.48 -0.99
N PHE A 14 13.96 -1.95 0.21
CA PHE A 14 14.06 -3.36 0.57
C PHE A 14 12.87 -4.16 0.04
N LYS A 15 13.09 -4.91 -1.03
CA LYS A 15 12.10 -5.81 -1.65
C LYS A 15 11.30 -6.65 -0.63
N LYS A 16 11.97 -7.27 0.34
CA LYS A 16 11.32 -8.08 1.39
C LYS A 16 10.35 -7.29 2.28
N VAL A 17 10.62 -6.01 2.51
CA VAL A 17 9.72 -5.14 3.27
C VAL A 17 8.50 -4.81 2.43
N GLN A 18 8.69 -4.53 1.14
CA GLN A 18 7.60 -4.26 0.20
C GLN A 18 6.67 -5.48 0.10
N GLU A 19 7.21 -6.68 -0.10
CA GLU A 19 6.45 -7.94 -0.17
C GLU A 19 5.65 -8.18 1.12
N LYS A 20 6.26 -8.03 2.29
CA LYS A 20 5.55 -8.18 3.57
C LYS A 20 4.43 -7.16 3.74
N THR A 21 4.65 -5.90 3.34
CA THR A 21 3.62 -4.86 3.41
C THR A 21 2.45 -5.17 2.48
N LEU A 22 2.73 -5.62 1.26
CA LEU A 22 1.69 -6.03 0.31
C LEU A 22 0.87 -7.21 0.86
N ASP A 23 1.54 -8.24 1.39
CA ASP A 23 0.88 -9.41 1.98
C ASP A 23 0.00 -9.02 3.19
N GLN A 24 0.51 -8.15 4.07
CA GLN A 24 -0.22 -7.65 5.24
C GLN A 24 -1.50 -6.93 4.81
N TYR A 25 -1.37 -5.93 3.93
CA TYR A 25 -2.51 -5.13 3.49
C TYR A 25 -3.53 -5.97 2.72
N SER A 26 -3.08 -6.91 1.87
CA SER A 26 -3.97 -7.82 1.18
C SER A 26 -4.78 -8.71 2.14
N ARG A 27 -4.18 -9.21 3.23
CA ARG A 27 -4.89 -9.98 4.26
C ARG A 27 -5.88 -9.13 5.05
N ASP A 28 -5.57 -7.86 5.23
CA ASP A 28 -6.41 -6.87 5.93
C ASP A 28 -7.53 -6.30 5.04
N GLY A 29 -7.73 -6.86 3.83
CA GLY A 29 -8.78 -6.49 2.89
C GLY A 29 -8.49 -5.22 2.09
N TRP A 30 -7.24 -4.75 2.09
CA TRP A 30 -6.81 -3.62 1.28
C TRP A 30 -6.35 -4.04 -0.10
N GLU A 31 -6.74 -3.27 -1.10
CA GLU A 31 -6.35 -3.42 -2.49
C GLU A 31 -5.27 -2.38 -2.84
N LEU A 32 -4.16 -2.85 -3.39
CA LEU A 32 -3.13 -1.97 -3.95
C LEU A 32 -3.66 -1.27 -5.21
N VAL A 33 -3.58 0.05 -5.26
CA VAL A 33 -4.07 0.87 -6.39
C VAL A 33 -2.98 1.60 -7.14
N ALA A 34 -1.87 1.92 -6.49
CA ALA A 34 -0.74 2.58 -7.14
C ALA A 34 0.58 2.28 -6.42
N VAL A 35 1.66 2.31 -7.21
CA VAL A 35 3.04 2.21 -6.72
C VAL A 35 3.83 3.37 -7.31
N SER A 36 4.57 4.09 -6.48
CA SER A 36 5.45 5.17 -6.91
C SER A 36 6.83 4.99 -6.31
N THR A 37 7.86 4.97 -7.16
CA THR A 37 9.27 4.83 -6.75
C THR A 37 9.99 6.16 -6.91
N GLY A 38 10.57 6.68 -5.83
CA GLY A 38 11.34 7.91 -5.83
C GLY A 38 12.82 7.64 -6.14
N SER A 39 13.37 8.31 -7.14
CA SER A 39 14.75 8.15 -7.62
C SER A 39 15.84 8.63 -6.65
N GLY A 40 15.50 9.37 -5.59
CA GLY A 40 16.48 9.98 -4.67
C GLY A 40 16.93 9.14 -3.47
N MET A 41 16.11 8.19 -2.98
CA MET A 41 16.42 7.39 -1.78
C MET A 41 15.97 5.92 -1.88
N GLY A 42 15.55 5.48 -3.06
CA GLY A 42 15.01 4.12 -3.26
C GLY A 42 13.71 3.86 -2.48
N ALA A 43 13.01 4.92 -2.07
CA ALA A 43 11.76 4.79 -1.36
C ALA A 43 10.61 4.47 -2.34
N THR A 44 9.77 3.51 -1.96
CA THR A 44 8.59 3.07 -2.71
C THR A 44 7.35 3.41 -1.91
N ASN A 45 6.46 4.23 -2.47
CA ASN A 45 5.14 4.49 -1.92
C ASN A 45 4.16 3.47 -2.50
N LEU A 46 3.49 2.73 -1.61
CA LEU A 46 2.40 1.82 -1.93
C LEU A 46 1.09 2.47 -1.49
N TRP A 47 0.17 2.62 -2.44
CA TRP A 47 -1.14 3.23 -2.21
C TRP A 47 -2.19 2.15 -2.20
N PHE A 48 -3.03 2.15 -1.18
CA PHE A 48 -4.07 1.15 -0.97
C PHE A 48 -5.44 1.80 -0.81
N LYS A 49 -6.48 1.05 -1.17
CA LYS A 49 -7.87 1.36 -0.82
C LYS A 49 -8.56 0.15 -0.21
N ARG A 50 -9.59 0.34 0.61
CA ARG A 50 -10.55 -0.72 0.97
C ARG A 50 -11.95 -0.17 1.07
N GLU A 51 -12.94 -1.04 0.84
CA GLU A 51 -14.34 -0.68 1.08
C GLU A 51 -14.56 -0.62 2.60
N LYS A 52 -15.15 0.48 3.07
CA LYS A 52 -15.53 0.65 4.46
C LYS A 52 -16.89 0.01 4.66
N SER A 53 -16.93 -1.08 5.40
CA SER A 53 -18.18 -1.63 5.91
C SER A 53 -18.61 -0.81 7.13
N ASP A 54 -19.84 -0.30 7.10
CA ASP A 54 -20.48 0.42 8.23
C ASP A 54 -20.64 -0.48 9.47
#